data_AF-F8NY14-F1
#
_entry.id   AF-F8NY14-F1
#
_cell.length_a   1.000
_cell.length_b   1.000
_cell.length_c   1.000
_cell.angle_alpha   90.00
_cell.angle_beta   90.00
_cell.angle_gamma   90.00
#
_symmetry.space_group_name_H-M   'P 1'
#
loop_
_entity.id
_entity.type
_entity.pdbx_description
1 polymer ?
#
loop_
_entity_poly.entity_id
_entity_poly.type
_entity_poly.pdbx_seq_one_letter_code
_entity_poly.pdbx_strand_id
1 'polypeptide(L)'
;MEPFDLPTLDGLHLVPGLCDGVFLGVEALAGFPSLQTLPHSAQIGLHGVNVHGTESRNKSMIVHIQNPHENRKTEDVAREMVGKRTFVGWPFLQEGFVVAVSDSLFKYEQMIVVPGSAPKIISNPHAQYALSHWKAKAERIEHMYSKKCGVITGDIDVLVHVRPLKDGALGSRL
;
A
#
# COMPACT_ATOMS: atom_id res chain seq x y z
N MET A 1 8.13 34.49 36.02
CA MET A 1 8.87 33.48 35.25
C MET A 1 8.91 32.25 36.14
N GLU A 2 8.26 31.17 35.75
CA GLU A 2 8.33 29.95 36.56
C GLU A 2 9.72 29.31 36.41
N PRO A 3 10.37 28.90 37.51
CA PRO A 3 11.66 28.24 37.45
C PRO A 3 11.52 26.86 36.78
N PHE A 4 12.45 26.55 35.88
CA PHE A 4 12.56 25.24 35.24
C PHE A 4 13.62 24.42 35.96
N ASP A 5 13.21 23.32 36.58
CA ASP A 5 14.12 22.41 37.29
C ASP A 5 14.75 21.39 36.34
N LEU A 6 16.07 21.25 36.42
CA LEU A 6 16.82 20.28 35.65
C LEU A 6 16.63 18.87 36.24
N PRO A 7 16.30 17.85 35.43
CA PRO A 7 16.21 16.47 35.92
C PRO A 7 17.59 15.98 36.36
N THR A 8 17.67 15.33 37.53
CA THR A 8 18.88 14.65 38.01
C THR A 8 18.88 13.18 37.61
N LEU A 9 20.08 12.58 37.50
CA LEU A 9 20.27 11.17 37.15
C LEU A 9 20.38 10.25 38.38
N ASP A 10 20.10 10.76 39.59
CA ASP A 10 20.35 10.03 40.83
C ASP A 10 19.52 8.75 40.91
N GLY A 11 20.20 7.61 41.05
CA GLY A 11 19.56 6.29 41.11
C GLY A 11 19.01 5.77 39.77
N LEU A 12 19.16 6.53 38.68
CA LEU A 12 18.75 6.11 37.33
C LEU A 12 19.92 5.42 36.62
N HIS A 13 19.59 4.38 35.86
CA HIS A 13 20.52 3.67 35.00
C HIS A 13 20.06 3.77 33.55
N LEU A 14 21.01 3.84 32.62
CA LEU A 14 20.70 3.81 31.19
C LEU A 14 20.13 2.44 30.82
N VAL A 15 19.02 2.44 30.10
CA VAL A 15 18.44 1.24 29.50
C VAL A 15 18.99 1.14 28.06
N PRO A 16 19.91 0.19 27.78
CA PRO A 16 20.40 0.02 26.42
C PRO A 16 19.36 -0.70 25.55
N GLY A 17 19.02 -0.11 24.41
CA GLY A 17 18.16 -0.74 23.40
C GLY A 17 16.69 -0.38 23.51
N LEU A 18 15.83 -1.36 23.24
CA LEU A 18 14.38 -1.19 23.22
C LEU A 18 13.84 -1.22 24.65
N CYS A 19 13.01 -0.23 24.99
CA CYS A 19 12.32 -0.20 26.27
C CYS A 19 11.15 -1.20 26.30
N ASP A 20 10.80 -1.66 27.50
CA ASP A 20 9.62 -2.51 27.71
C ASP A 20 8.35 -1.82 27.20
N GLY A 21 7.52 -2.59 26.49
CA GLY A 21 6.24 -2.11 25.94
C GLY A 21 6.35 -1.29 24.65
N VAL A 22 7.53 -1.20 24.02
CA VAL A 22 7.66 -0.51 22.73
C VAL A 22 6.95 -1.26 21.61
N PHE A 23 6.14 -0.55 20.83
CA PHE A 23 5.48 -1.08 19.65
C PHE A 23 6.38 -1.00 18.42
N LEU A 24 6.49 -2.10 17.68
CA LEU A 24 7.35 -2.23 16.49
C LEU A 24 6.62 -2.97 15.37
N GLY A 25 7.18 -2.90 14.17
CA GLY A 25 6.72 -3.74 13.07
C GLY A 25 5.26 -3.47 12.69
N VAL A 26 4.39 -4.47 12.79
CA VAL A 26 2.95 -4.33 12.51
C VAL A 26 2.21 -3.52 13.57
N GLU A 27 2.74 -3.42 14.78
CA GLU A 27 2.14 -2.68 15.90
C GLU A 27 2.66 -1.24 15.98
N ALA A 28 3.63 -0.86 15.14
CA ALA A 28 4.17 0.48 15.10
C ALA A 28 3.06 1.53 14.90
N LEU A 29 3.26 2.71 15.49
CA LEU A 29 2.30 3.81 15.38
C LEU A 29 2.05 4.18 13.90
N ALA A 30 0.84 4.68 13.62
CA ALA A 30 0.47 5.12 12.29
C ALA A 30 1.48 6.14 11.73
N GLY A 31 1.81 6.00 10.44
CA GLY A 31 2.80 6.83 9.75
C GLY A 31 4.23 6.26 9.77
N PHE A 32 4.53 5.30 10.65
CA PHE A 32 5.82 4.59 10.61
C PHE A 32 5.79 3.46 9.57
N PRO A 33 6.81 3.37 8.69
CA PRO A 33 6.84 2.32 7.68
C PRO A 33 7.15 0.95 8.29
N SER A 34 6.57 -0.10 7.71
CA SER A 34 6.85 -1.47 8.13
C SER A 34 6.70 -2.47 6.99
N LEU A 35 7.77 -3.24 6.75
CA LEU A 35 7.74 -4.34 5.78
C LEU A 35 6.87 -5.52 6.25
N GLN A 36 6.66 -5.65 7.57
CA GLN A 36 5.98 -6.80 8.19
C GLN A 36 4.46 -6.83 7.93
N THR A 37 3.93 -5.76 7.32
CA THR A 37 2.51 -5.63 6.99
C THR A 37 2.09 -6.42 5.73
N LEU A 38 3.05 -6.93 4.96
CA LEU A 38 2.81 -7.82 3.82
C LEU A 38 3.72 -9.06 3.90
N PRO A 39 3.21 -10.26 3.56
CA PRO A 39 4.04 -11.46 3.41
C PRO A 39 5.09 -11.28 2.30
N HIS A 40 6.36 -11.51 2.62
CA HIS A 40 7.47 -11.30 1.69
C HIS A 40 8.67 -12.19 2.01
N SER A 41 9.55 -12.35 1.02
CA SER A 41 10.92 -12.83 1.21
C SER A 41 11.93 -11.74 0.83
N ALA A 42 13.19 -11.88 1.24
CA ALA A 42 14.22 -10.90 0.94
C ALA A 42 15.56 -11.56 0.63
N GLN A 43 16.32 -10.98 -0.30
CA GLN A 43 17.65 -11.43 -0.67
C GLN A 43 18.56 -10.28 -1.09
N ILE A 44 19.88 -10.42 -0.95
CA ILE A 44 20.85 -9.43 -1.41
C ILE A 44 21.27 -9.77 -2.85
N GLY A 45 21.05 -8.87 -3.80
CA GLY A 45 21.32 -9.11 -5.22
C GLY A 45 21.60 -7.86 -6.05
N LEU A 46 22.17 -8.05 -7.25
CA LEU A 46 22.33 -6.98 -8.25
C LEU A 46 20.99 -6.78 -8.96
N HIS A 47 20.44 -5.56 -8.90
CA HIS A 47 19.12 -5.25 -9.51
C HIS A 47 19.04 -3.87 -10.20
N GLY A 48 20.11 -3.07 -10.13
CA GLY A 48 20.12 -1.75 -10.74
C GLY A 48 19.15 -0.76 -10.09
N VAL A 49 18.93 -0.87 -8.77
CA VAL A 49 18.06 0.08 -8.04
C VAL A 49 18.60 1.50 -8.22
N ASN A 50 17.72 2.44 -8.55
CA ASN A 50 18.00 3.82 -8.87
C ASN A 50 17.24 4.76 -7.94
N VAL A 51 17.87 5.13 -6.82
CA VAL A 51 17.31 6.09 -5.87
C VAL A 51 17.62 7.54 -6.28
N HIS A 52 18.84 7.82 -6.77
CA HIS A 52 19.37 9.18 -6.97
C HIS A 52 19.65 9.55 -8.44
N GLY A 53 18.89 9.00 -9.38
CA GLY A 53 18.98 9.32 -10.81
C GLY A 53 19.85 8.37 -11.64
N THR A 54 20.76 7.61 -11.02
CA THR A 54 21.58 6.59 -11.69
C THR A 54 21.36 5.21 -11.09
N GLU A 55 21.35 4.16 -11.92
CA GLU A 55 21.27 2.78 -11.46
C GLU A 55 22.51 2.38 -10.64
N SER A 56 22.28 1.73 -9.50
CA SER A 56 23.34 1.20 -8.67
C SER A 56 24.02 0.00 -9.34
N ARG A 57 25.36 -0.03 -9.29
CA ARG A 57 26.17 -1.20 -9.68
C ARG A 57 26.43 -2.17 -8.53
N ASN A 58 26.02 -1.80 -7.32
CA ASN A 58 26.20 -2.61 -6.12
C ASN A 58 24.96 -3.47 -5.83
N LYS A 59 25.15 -4.50 -5.01
CA LYS A 59 24.03 -5.32 -4.52
C LYS A 59 23.13 -4.49 -3.62
N SER A 60 21.83 -4.70 -3.72
CA SER A 60 20.79 -4.11 -2.87
C SER A 60 20.00 -5.21 -2.18
N MET A 61 19.32 -4.88 -1.07
CA MET A 61 18.29 -5.76 -0.53
C MET A 61 17.09 -5.73 -1.47
N ILE A 62 16.69 -6.89 -1.96
CA ILE A 62 15.56 -7.07 -2.87
C ILE A 62 14.47 -7.81 -2.13
N VAL A 63 13.27 -7.22 -2.11
CA VAL A 63 12.11 -7.78 -1.43
C VAL A 63 11.16 -8.35 -2.47
N HIS A 64 10.74 -9.60 -2.30
CA HIS A 64 9.74 -10.26 -3.15
C HIS A 64 8.43 -10.37 -2.39
N ILE A 65 7.38 -9.75 -2.91
CA ILE A 65 6.04 -9.81 -2.31
C ILE A 65 5.42 -11.17 -2.65
N GLN A 66 4.87 -11.83 -1.64
CA GLN A 66 4.07 -13.04 -1.85
C GLN A 66 2.62 -12.61 -2.06
N ASN A 67 1.99 -13.07 -3.14
CA ASN A 67 0.64 -12.66 -3.49
C ASN A 67 -0.41 -13.54 -2.76
N PRO A 68 -1.11 -13.04 -1.72
CA PRO A 68 -2.16 -13.81 -1.05
C PRO A 68 -3.45 -13.90 -1.88
N HIS A 69 -3.53 -13.20 -3.01
CA HIS A 69 -4.68 -13.18 -3.91
C HIS A 69 -4.45 -13.97 -5.20
N GLU A 70 -3.38 -14.77 -5.27
CA GLU A 70 -3.10 -15.61 -6.43
C GLU A 70 -4.29 -16.54 -6.75
N ASN A 71 -4.58 -16.74 -8.03
CA ASN A 71 -5.69 -17.55 -8.54
C ASN A 71 -7.11 -17.10 -8.12
N ARG A 72 -7.26 -15.89 -7.55
CA ARG A 72 -8.58 -15.32 -7.26
C ARG A 72 -9.15 -14.63 -8.50
N LYS A 73 -10.47 -14.72 -8.68
CA LYS A 73 -11.16 -13.93 -9.72
C LYS A 73 -11.22 -12.46 -9.30
N THR A 74 -10.99 -11.56 -10.25
CA THR A 74 -11.07 -10.10 -10.01
C THR A 74 -12.40 -9.68 -9.42
N GLU A 75 -13.50 -10.30 -9.87
CA GLU A 75 -14.84 -10.01 -9.36
C GLU A 75 -15.01 -10.36 -7.88
N ASP A 76 -14.40 -11.45 -7.41
CA ASP A 76 -14.44 -11.84 -5.99
C ASP A 76 -13.64 -10.85 -5.14
N VAL A 77 -12.48 -10.38 -5.63
CA VAL A 77 -11.70 -9.31 -5.01
C VAL A 77 -12.51 -8.02 -4.96
N ALA A 78 -13.21 -7.67 -6.04
CA ALA A 78 -14.05 -6.48 -6.11
C ALA A 78 -15.21 -6.53 -5.11
N ARG A 79 -15.92 -7.66 -5.00
CA ARG A 79 -17.00 -7.87 -4.01
C ARG A 79 -16.50 -7.78 -2.57
N GLU A 80 -15.25 -8.17 -2.32
CA GLU A 80 -14.65 -8.07 -0.99
C GLU A 80 -14.18 -6.65 -0.67
N MET A 81 -13.57 -5.93 -1.62
CA MET A 81 -12.82 -4.71 -1.34
C MET A 81 -13.58 -3.41 -1.65
N VAL A 82 -14.37 -3.37 -2.73
CA VAL A 82 -15.05 -2.12 -3.14
C VAL A 82 -16.02 -1.68 -2.06
N GLY A 83 -16.02 -0.39 -1.76
CA GLY A 83 -16.84 0.16 -0.68
C GLY A 83 -16.24 -0.04 0.72
N LYS A 84 -15.03 -0.59 0.82
CA LYS A 84 -14.32 -0.77 2.10
C LYS A 84 -13.06 0.09 2.18
N ARG A 85 -12.64 0.27 3.43
CA ARG A 85 -11.38 0.89 3.80
C ARG A 85 -10.22 -0.06 3.51
N THR A 86 -9.10 0.48 3.05
CA THR A 86 -7.86 -0.25 2.77
C THR A 86 -6.64 0.61 3.07
N PHE A 87 -5.45 0.02 2.99
CA PHE A 87 -4.18 0.71 3.15
C PHE A 87 -3.36 0.61 1.85
N VAL A 88 -2.78 1.73 1.42
CA VAL A 88 -1.98 1.85 0.19
C VAL A 88 -0.62 2.50 0.48
N GLY A 89 0.31 2.45 -0.48
CA GLY A 89 1.60 3.14 -0.35
C GLY A 89 2.65 2.37 0.45
N TRP A 90 2.54 1.05 0.52
CA TRP A 90 3.50 0.19 1.23
C TRP A 90 4.96 0.53 0.85
N PRO A 91 5.89 0.62 1.81
CA PRO A 91 5.73 0.31 3.24
C PRO A 91 5.19 1.45 4.11
N PHE A 92 4.96 2.64 3.53
CA PHE A 92 4.41 3.82 4.22
C PHE A 92 2.89 3.82 4.08
N LEU A 93 2.23 2.95 4.85
CA LEU A 93 0.79 2.73 4.71
C LEU A 93 -0.02 4.00 5.00
N GLN A 94 -0.87 4.34 4.03
CA GLN A 94 -1.87 5.40 4.11
C GLN A 94 -3.26 4.81 3.94
N GLU A 95 -4.18 5.23 4.79
CA GLU A 95 -5.56 4.79 4.72
C GLU A 95 -6.29 5.39 3.52
N GLY A 96 -7.18 4.62 2.92
CA GLY A 96 -8.03 5.07 1.83
C GLY A 96 -9.27 4.21 1.66
N PHE A 97 -10.14 4.65 0.75
CA PHE A 97 -11.39 3.97 0.43
C PHE A 97 -11.35 3.41 -0.98
N VAL A 98 -11.68 2.13 -1.13
CA VAL A 98 -11.68 1.46 -2.44
C VAL A 98 -12.93 1.85 -3.21
N VAL A 99 -12.74 2.53 -4.34
CA VAL A 99 -13.83 2.97 -5.22
C VAL A 99 -14.06 2.02 -6.39
N ALA A 100 -13.02 1.28 -6.80
CA ALA A 100 -13.10 0.31 -7.89
C ALA A 100 -11.98 -0.72 -7.77
N VAL A 101 -12.15 -1.85 -8.46
CA VAL A 101 -11.08 -2.81 -8.77
C VAL A 101 -11.08 -3.00 -10.28
N SER A 102 -9.94 -3.20 -10.93
CA SER A 102 -9.91 -3.50 -12.36
C SER A 102 -8.83 -4.49 -12.74
N ASP A 103 -9.12 -5.31 -13.73
CA ASP A 103 -8.14 -6.13 -14.43
C ASP A 103 -7.86 -5.53 -15.83
N SER A 104 -7.17 -6.30 -16.67
CA SER A 104 -6.79 -5.90 -18.02
C SER A 104 -7.97 -5.67 -18.97
N LEU A 105 -9.16 -6.18 -18.66
CA LEU A 105 -10.33 -6.13 -19.54
C LEU A 105 -11.52 -5.37 -18.94
N PHE A 106 -11.71 -5.43 -17.63
CA PHE A 106 -12.89 -4.91 -16.93
C PHE A 106 -12.52 -4.05 -15.72
N LYS A 107 -13.39 -3.09 -15.44
CA LYS A 107 -13.43 -2.31 -14.21
C LYS A 107 -14.71 -2.62 -13.44
N TYR A 108 -14.55 -2.96 -12.17
CA TYR A 108 -15.60 -3.35 -11.25
C TYR A 108 -15.87 -2.21 -10.26
N GLU A 109 -17.09 -1.69 -10.29
CA GLU A 109 -17.51 -0.55 -9.46
C GLU A 109 -18.86 -0.83 -8.81
N GLN A 110 -19.09 -0.18 -7.68
CA GLN A 110 -20.35 -0.27 -6.97
C GLN A 110 -21.36 0.72 -7.58
N MET A 111 -22.54 0.20 -7.99
CA MET A 111 -23.61 1.01 -8.58
C MET A 111 -24.98 0.59 -8.03
N ILE A 112 -25.86 1.57 -7.88
CA ILE A 112 -27.29 1.34 -7.61
C ILE A 112 -27.98 1.24 -8.97
N VAL A 113 -28.35 0.01 -9.36
CA VAL A 113 -28.99 -0.25 -10.67
C VAL A 113 -30.46 0.18 -10.67
N VAL A 114 -31.14 0.02 -9.52
CA VAL A 114 -32.54 0.42 -9.34
C VAL A 114 -32.62 1.39 -8.16
N PRO A 115 -33.26 2.58 -8.32
CA PRO A 115 -33.45 3.50 -7.20
C PRO A 115 -34.08 2.79 -5.98
N GLY A 116 -33.43 2.89 -4.82
CA GLY A 116 -33.87 2.26 -3.57
C GLY A 116 -33.38 0.82 -3.33
N SER A 117 -32.67 0.20 -4.26
CA SER A 117 -32.06 -1.12 -4.05
C SER A 117 -30.68 -1.04 -3.41
N ALA A 118 -30.25 -2.13 -2.75
CA ALA A 118 -28.87 -2.27 -2.30
C ALA A 118 -27.89 -2.13 -3.48
N PRO A 119 -26.75 -1.45 -3.28
CA PRO A 119 -25.74 -1.29 -4.32
C PRO A 119 -25.10 -2.64 -4.67
N LYS A 120 -24.78 -2.82 -5.96
CA LYS A 120 -24.17 -4.05 -6.49
C LYS A 120 -22.86 -3.74 -7.20
N ILE A 121 -21.96 -4.72 -7.23
CA ILE A 121 -20.75 -4.65 -8.07
C ILE A 121 -21.13 -4.94 -9.50
N ILE A 122 -20.78 -4.03 -10.41
CA ILE A 122 -21.01 -4.14 -11.84
C ILE A 122 -19.67 -4.15 -12.56
N SER A 123 -19.52 -5.05 -13.53
CA SER A 123 -18.36 -5.12 -14.41
C SER A 123 -18.57 -4.29 -15.67
N ASN A 124 -17.70 -3.31 -15.90
CA ASN A 124 -17.70 -2.48 -17.09
C ASN A 124 -16.46 -2.81 -17.94
N PRO A 125 -16.60 -3.25 -19.19
CA PRO A 125 -15.44 -3.47 -20.06
C PRO A 125 -14.72 -2.15 -20.33
N HIS A 126 -13.39 -2.20 -20.37
CA HIS A 126 -12.59 -1.05 -20.78
C HIS A 126 -12.89 -0.70 -22.24
N ALA A 127 -12.97 0.60 -22.54
CA ALA A 127 -12.91 1.06 -23.93
C ALA A 127 -11.55 0.68 -24.55
N GLN A 128 -11.47 0.56 -25.88
CA GLN A 128 -10.25 0.10 -26.56
C GLN A 128 -8.99 0.88 -26.17
N TYR A 129 -9.08 2.21 -26.05
CA TYR A 129 -7.96 3.04 -25.61
C TYR A 129 -7.61 2.81 -24.12
N ALA A 130 -8.59 2.50 -23.27
CA ALA A 130 -8.38 2.31 -21.85
C ALA A 130 -7.61 1.01 -21.53
N LEU A 131 -7.65 0.01 -22.42
CA LEU A 131 -6.87 -1.23 -22.30
C LEU A 131 -5.36 -0.95 -22.26
N SER A 132 -4.85 -0.16 -23.21
CA SER A 132 -3.42 0.19 -23.27
C SER A 132 -3.02 1.10 -22.11
N HIS A 133 -3.89 2.03 -21.71
CA HIS A 133 -3.66 2.86 -20.52
C HIS A 133 -3.59 2.05 -19.23
N TRP A 134 -4.46 1.04 -19.06
CA TRP A 134 -4.41 0.17 -17.89
C TRP A 134 -3.09 -0.60 -17.84
N LYS A 135 -2.67 -1.21 -18.96
CA LYS A 135 -1.42 -1.95 -19.06
C LYS A 135 -0.20 -1.07 -18.75
N ALA A 136 -0.11 0.10 -19.37
CA ALA A 136 0.96 1.05 -19.11
C ALA A 136 0.98 1.52 -17.64
N LYS A 137 -0.19 1.65 -17.01
CA LYS A 137 -0.29 2.01 -15.58
C LYS A 137 0.23 0.88 -14.68
N ALA A 138 -0.11 -0.38 -14.97
CA ALA A 138 0.38 -1.55 -14.26
C ALA A 138 1.92 -1.66 -14.35
N GLU A 139 2.46 -1.67 -15.58
CA GLU A 139 3.91 -1.74 -15.82
C GLU A 139 4.68 -0.59 -15.15
N ARG A 140 4.12 0.62 -15.15
CA ARG A 140 4.74 1.76 -14.47
C ARG A 140 4.81 1.57 -12.95
N ILE A 141 3.80 0.96 -12.33
CA ILE A 141 3.78 0.70 -10.88
C ILE A 141 4.84 -0.36 -10.54
N GLU A 142 4.86 -1.47 -11.29
CA GLU A 142 5.85 -2.53 -11.14
C GLU A 142 7.27 -1.98 -11.30
N HIS A 143 7.52 -1.23 -12.36
CA HIS A 143 8.82 -0.61 -12.62
C HIS A 143 9.23 0.34 -11.50
N MET A 144 8.31 1.16 -10.99
CA MET A 144 8.58 2.07 -9.89
C MET A 144 9.02 1.29 -8.64
N TYR A 145 8.26 0.29 -8.19
CA TYR A 145 8.63 -0.51 -7.02
C TYR A 145 9.96 -1.25 -7.24
N SER A 146 10.15 -1.84 -8.41
CA SER A 146 11.35 -2.60 -8.75
C SER A 146 12.60 -1.72 -8.76
N LYS A 147 12.56 -0.59 -9.46
CA LYS A 147 13.74 0.26 -9.69
C LYS A 147 13.94 1.33 -8.63
N LYS A 148 12.89 1.86 -8.00
CA LYS A 148 13.03 2.89 -6.96
C LYS A 148 13.13 2.30 -5.57
N CYS A 149 12.48 1.16 -5.32
CA CYS A 149 12.36 0.59 -3.98
C CYS A 149 13.07 -0.76 -3.82
N GLY A 150 13.51 -1.42 -4.89
CA GLY A 150 14.06 -2.78 -4.81
C GLY A 150 12.99 -3.83 -4.45
N VAL A 151 11.73 -3.57 -4.80
CA VAL A 151 10.58 -4.40 -4.45
C VAL A 151 10.03 -5.05 -5.70
N ILE A 152 9.97 -6.37 -5.71
CA ILE A 152 9.41 -7.18 -6.78
C ILE A 152 7.99 -7.56 -6.40
N THR A 153 7.02 -6.99 -7.12
CA THR A 153 5.59 -7.27 -6.91
C THR A 153 5.13 -8.54 -7.63
N GLY A 154 5.88 -8.98 -8.64
CA GLY A 154 5.38 -9.87 -9.68
C GLY A 154 4.52 -9.11 -10.70
N ASP A 155 3.97 -9.86 -11.65
CA ASP A 155 3.06 -9.33 -12.67
C ASP A 155 1.80 -8.76 -12.01
N ILE A 156 1.37 -7.58 -12.47
CA ILE A 156 0.18 -6.92 -11.94
C ILE A 156 -1.02 -7.29 -12.80
N ASP A 157 -1.82 -8.24 -12.33
CA ASP A 157 -3.07 -8.65 -12.97
C ASP A 157 -4.28 -7.80 -12.55
N VAL A 158 -4.22 -7.22 -11.35
CA VAL A 158 -5.34 -6.49 -10.74
C VAL A 158 -4.84 -5.17 -10.15
N LEU A 159 -5.57 -4.09 -10.43
CA LEU A 159 -5.39 -2.78 -9.81
C LEU A 159 -6.57 -2.44 -8.90
N VAL A 160 -6.26 -2.04 -7.68
CA VAL A 160 -7.22 -1.47 -6.73
C VAL A 160 -7.19 0.05 -6.86
N HIS A 161 -8.35 0.67 -7.14
CA HIS A 161 -8.50 2.12 -7.26
C HIS A 161 -8.96 2.67 -5.92
N VAL A 162 -8.11 3.49 -5.31
CA VAL A 162 -8.29 3.97 -3.95
C VAL A 162 -8.35 5.49 -3.94
N ARG A 163 -9.28 6.04 -3.16
CA ARG A 163 -9.30 7.44 -2.77
C ARG A 163 -8.59 7.56 -1.42
N PRO A 164 -7.38 8.14 -1.35
CA PRO A 164 -6.70 8.34 -0.08
C PRO A 164 -7.52 9.24 0.85
N LEU A 165 -7.50 8.94 2.15
CA LEU A 165 -8.04 9.84 3.14
C LEU A 165 -7.13 11.07 3.20
N LYS A 166 -7.70 12.27 3.06
CA LYS A 166 -6.96 13.52 3.26
C LYS A 166 -7.04 13.90 4.73
N ASP A 167 -5.89 14.17 5.34
CA ASP A 167 -5.82 14.71 6.69
C ASP A 167 -6.61 16.03 6.78
N GLY A 168 -7.55 16.10 7.73
CA GLY A 168 -8.27 17.34 8.07
C GLY A 168 -9.75 17.43 7.68
N ALA A 169 -10.37 16.39 7.12
CA ALA A 169 -11.84 16.39 6.95
C ALA A 169 -12.55 15.97 8.25
N LEU A 170 -12.54 16.84 9.28
CA LEU A 170 -13.62 16.83 10.26
C LEU A 170 -14.93 17.10 9.50
N GLY A 171 -15.74 16.06 9.33
CA GLY A 171 -17.11 16.22 8.85
C GLY A 171 -17.25 16.26 7.32
N SER A 172 -17.14 15.12 6.67
CA SER A 172 -18.15 14.76 5.67
C SER A 172 -18.36 13.26 5.74
N ARG A 173 -19.60 12.88 6.00
CA ARG A 173 -20.06 11.50 6.11
C ARG A 173 -19.63 10.71 4.87
N LEU A 174 -18.94 9.59 5.10
CA LEU A 174 -19.07 8.42 4.24
C LEU A 174 -20.49 7.87 4.40
#